data_AF-A0A3C1PBY3-F1
#
_entry.id   AF-A0A3C1PBY3-F1
#
_cell.length_a   1.000
_cell.length_b   1.000
_cell.length_c   1.000
_cell.angle_alpha   90.00
_cell.angle_beta   90.00
_cell.angle_gamma   90.00
#
_symmetry.space_group_name_H-M   'P 1'
#
loop_
_entity.id
_entity.type
_entity.pdbx_description
1 polymer ?
#
loop_
_entity_poly.entity_id
_entity_poly.type
_entity_poly.pdbx_seq_one_letter_code
_entity_poly.pdbx_strand_id
1 'polypeptide(L)'
;MNTHTFPEKQGLYDPQFEHDACGVGFIVQMKGKQSHDIVEQGLTILLNLDHRGACGAETNTGDGAGILMQLPHKFLKKVAAAQNITLPAPGEYGVGMMYASPDTNARESGRRIFEKIAAEEGQQVLGWRDVPTDHSSLGNTAKMSEPFMQQVFIQRGSGLVDDLAFERKLYVIRKRAHTEIRVTQVDSYLYLSSLSGRTIVYKGMLMTMQVGEYYPELHDPDMESALALVHSRFSTNTFPSWERSHPY
;
A
#
# COMPACT_ATOMS: atom_id res chain seq x y z
N MET A 1 -16.37 -9.11 -16.57
CA MET A 1 -16.73 -8.07 -15.59
C MET A 1 -17.33 -8.78 -14.40
N ASN A 2 -16.57 -9.03 -13.34
CA ASN A 2 -17.16 -9.49 -12.09
C ASN A 2 -17.47 -8.24 -11.27
N THR A 3 -18.67 -7.71 -11.45
CA THR A 3 -19.25 -6.75 -10.51
C THR A 3 -19.45 -7.51 -9.21
N HIS A 4 -18.56 -7.30 -8.24
CA HIS A 4 -18.72 -7.83 -6.89
C HIS A 4 -19.85 -7.04 -6.21
N THR A 5 -21.09 -7.44 -6.47
CA THR A 5 -22.28 -6.96 -5.76
C THR A 5 -22.35 -7.64 -4.41
N PHE A 6 -22.83 -6.92 -3.40
CA PHE A 6 -23.16 -7.48 -2.08
C PHE A 6 -24.02 -8.74 -2.24
N PRO A 7 -23.95 -9.71 -1.30
CA PRO A 7 -24.86 -10.85 -1.30
C PRO A 7 -26.32 -10.40 -1.43
N GLU A 8 -27.15 -11.17 -2.11
CA GLU A 8 -28.60 -10.89 -2.14
C GLU A 8 -29.20 -11.09 -0.74
N LYS A 9 -30.31 -10.40 -0.46
CA LYS A 9 -31.03 -10.52 0.81
C LYS A 9 -31.32 -11.99 1.12
N GLN A 10 -30.82 -12.48 2.25
CA GLN A 10 -30.94 -13.89 2.66
C GLN A 10 -31.17 -14.00 4.16
N GLY A 11 -32.23 -14.69 4.56
CA GLY A 11 -32.57 -14.84 5.98
C GLY A 11 -32.79 -13.49 6.65
N LEU A 12 -32.05 -13.22 7.74
CA LEU A 12 -32.07 -11.92 8.45
C LEU A 12 -31.13 -10.87 7.84
N TYR A 13 -30.26 -11.25 6.89
CA TYR A 13 -29.35 -10.31 6.23
C TYR A 13 -30.10 -9.52 5.16
N ASP A 14 -30.00 -8.18 5.22
CA ASP A 14 -30.57 -7.24 4.25
C ASP A 14 -29.52 -6.19 3.85
N PRO A 15 -29.11 -6.13 2.56
CA PRO A 15 -28.08 -5.20 2.09
C PRO A 15 -28.38 -3.72 2.37
N GLN A 16 -29.64 -3.35 2.61
CA GLN A 16 -30.00 -1.96 2.92
C GLN A 16 -29.52 -1.50 4.31
N PHE A 17 -29.19 -2.44 5.20
CA PHE A 17 -28.66 -2.16 6.54
C PHE A 17 -27.13 -2.29 6.63
N GLU A 18 -26.46 -2.50 5.50
CA GLU A 18 -25.00 -2.48 5.38
C GLU A 18 -24.51 -1.03 5.64
N HIS A 19 -23.84 -0.79 6.76
CA HIS A 19 -23.28 0.53 7.10
C HIS A 19 -21.80 0.39 7.43
N ASP A 20 -20.95 1.11 6.68
CA ASP A 20 -19.52 1.20 6.97
C ASP A 20 -19.28 2.31 8.02
N ALA A 21 -18.84 1.94 9.22
CA ALA A 21 -18.49 2.89 10.29
C ALA A 21 -16.99 3.26 10.29
N CYS A 22 -16.37 3.42 9.12
CA CYS A 22 -14.93 3.67 8.98
C CYS A 22 -14.45 4.93 9.73
N GLY A 23 -13.24 4.84 10.30
CA GLY A 23 -12.47 5.96 10.86
C GLY A 23 -11.51 6.56 9.83
N VAL A 24 -11.49 7.88 9.68
CA VAL A 24 -10.52 8.60 8.85
C VAL A 24 -9.94 9.74 9.67
N GLY A 25 -8.64 9.96 9.57
CA GLY A 25 -7.96 11.10 10.15
C GLY A 25 -6.78 11.52 9.31
N PHE A 26 -6.37 12.77 9.44
CA PHE A 26 -5.15 13.25 8.79
C PHE A 26 -4.49 14.34 9.62
N ILE A 27 -3.19 14.51 9.42
CA ILE A 27 -2.40 15.58 9.98
C ILE A 27 -1.48 16.16 8.91
N VAL A 28 -1.37 17.49 8.91
CA VAL A 28 -0.59 18.24 7.92
C VAL A 28 0.24 19.32 8.61
N GLN A 29 1.51 19.40 8.23
CA GLN A 29 2.37 20.53 8.53
C GLN A 29 2.15 21.62 7.47
N MET A 30 1.49 22.72 7.86
CA MET A 30 1.01 23.77 6.94
C MET A 30 2.09 24.48 6.11
N LYS A 31 3.35 24.46 6.56
CA LYS A 31 4.52 25.04 5.86
C LYS A 31 5.29 24.00 5.03
N GLY A 32 4.78 22.77 4.94
CA GLY A 32 5.41 21.67 4.20
C GLY A 32 6.69 21.13 4.83
N LYS A 33 7.00 21.47 6.09
CA LYS A 33 8.17 20.93 6.77
C LYS A 33 7.93 19.46 7.12
N GLN A 34 8.75 18.59 6.55
CA GLN A 34 8.69 17.14 6.81
C GLN A 34 9.32 16.85 8.17
N SER A 35 8.69 15.97 8.94
CA SER A 35 9.22 15.43 10.19
C SER A 35 8.70 14.01 10.37
N HIS A 36 9.48 13.18 11.04
CA HIS A 36 9.04 11.87 11.49
C HIS A 36 7.88 11.97 12.51
N ASP A 37 7.83 13.06 13.29
CA ASP A 37 6.74 13.31 14.25
C ASP A 37 5.35 13.28 13.58
N ILE A 38 5.26 13.70 12.31
CA ILE A 38 3.99 13.69 11.56
C ILE A 38 3.53 12.25 11.27
N VAL A 39 4.48 11.34 11.02
CA VAL A 39 4.19 9.92 10.79
C VAL A 39 3.75 9.25 12.09
N GLU A 40 4.48 9.47 13.19
CA GLU A 40 4.12 8.98 14.53
C GLU A 40 2.77 9.52 15.02
N GLN A 41 2.50 10.80 14.78
CA GLN A 41 1.18 11.39 15.06
C GLN A 41 0.09 10.77 14.19
N GLY A 42 0.38 10.43 12.93
CA GLY A 42 -0.52 9.66 12.06
C GLY A 42 -0.86 8.29 12.67
N LEU A 43 0.14 7.53 13.09
CA LEU A 43 -0.06 6.24 13.78
C LEU A 43 -0.85 6.41 15.08
N THR A 44 -0.59 7.48 15.84
CA THR A 44 -1.34 7.82 17.06
C THR A 44 -2.81 8.13 16.76
N ILE A 45 -3.11 8.85 15.68
CA ILE A 45 -4.50 9.07 15.23
C ILE A 45 -5.15 7.72 14.93
N LEU A 46 -4.44 6.83 14.23
CA LEU A 46 -4.96 5.52 13.87
C LEU A 46 -5.30 4.69 15.12
N LEU A 47 -4.41 4.65 16.12
CA LEU A 47 -4.67 4.03 17.43
C LEU A 47 -5.92 4.59 18.10
N ASN A 48 -6.12 5.90 18.05
CA ASN A 48 -7.30 6.54 18.65
C ASN A 48 -8.60 6.24 17.88
N LEU A 49 -8.51 5.73 16.65
CA LEU A 49 -9.66 5.28 15.84
C LEU A 49 -10.02 3.81 16.08
N ASP A 50 -9.36 3.11 17.00
CA ASP A 50 -9.58 1.68 17.24
C ASP A 50 -11.03 1.34 17.61
N HIS A 51 -11.66 2.19 18.43
CA HIS A 51 -13.08 2.08 18.78
C HIS A 51 -14.06 2.20 17.60
N ARG A 52 -13.57 2.58 16.41
CA ARG A 52 -14.32 2.66 15.15
C ARG A 52 -13.87 1.61 14.13
N GLY A 53 -12.88 0.79 14.47
CA GLY A 53 -12.49 -0.37 13.69
C GLY A 53 -13.42 -1.55 13.94
N ALA A 54 -13.56 -2.42 12.95
CA ALA A 54 -14.12 -3.75 13.14
C ALA A 54 -12.98 -4.74 13.43
N CYS A 55 -13.24 -5.64 14.37
CA CYS A 55 -12.54 -6.91 14.43
C CYS A 55 -13.33 -7.93 13.59
N GLY A 56 -12.63 -8.74 12.82
CA GLY A 56 -13.20 -9.89 12.13
C GLY A 56 -13.60 -11.01 13.10
N ALA A 57 -13.70 -12.24 12.59
CA ALA A 57 -14.08 -13.40 13.41
C ALA A 57 -13.07 -13.70 14.56
N GLU A 58 -11.82 -13.26 14.41
CA GLU A 58 -10.77 -13.35 15.43
C GLU A 58 -10.50 -11.96 16.01
N THR A 59 -10.23 -11.86 17.31
CA THR A 59 -9.99 -10.58 18.01
C THR A 59 -8.76 -9.82 17.49
N ASN A 60 -7.83 -10.51 16.82
CA ASN A 60 -6.60 -9.94 16.27
C ASN A 60 -6.57 -9.93 14.73
N THR A 61 -7.73 -10.01 14.11
CA THR A 61 -7.91 -9.86 12.67
C THR A 61 -8.73 -8.60 12.42
N GLY A 62 -8.17 -7.58 11.78
CA GLY A 62 -8.88 -6.35 11.42
C GLY A 62 -9.39 -6.36 9.98
N ASP A 63 -10.44 -5.59 9.70
CA ASP A 63 -11.01 -5.42 8.35
C ASP A 63 -10.15 -4.57 7.41
N GLY A 64 -9.19 -3.84 7.99
CA GLY A 64 -8.12 -3.17 7.28
C GLY A 64 -7.80 -1.80 7.87
N ALA A 65 -6.51 -1.51 7.93
CA ALA A 65 -6.00 -0.22 8.38
C ALA A 65 -4.78 0.18 7.56
N GLY A 66 -4.49 1.47 7.53
CA GLY A 66 -3.32 1.96 6.80
C GLY A 66 -3.06 3.45 6.96
N ILE A 67 -1.90 3.84 6.43
CA ILE A 67 -1.37 5.20 6.41
C ILE A 67 -0.88 5.54 4.98
N LEU A 68 -1.30 6.70 4.50
CA LEU A 68 -0.77 7.37 3.31
C LEU A 68 0.11 8.54 3.78
N MET A 69 1.29 8.66 3.17
CA MET A 69 2.20 9.76 3.42
C MET A 69 2.93 10.19 2.15
N GLN A 70 3.66 11.30 2.22
CA GLN A 70 4.58 11.68 1.15
C GLN A 70 5.72 10.67 1.03
N LEU A 71 6.38 10.60 -0.13
CA LEU A 71 7.58 9.79 -0.28
C LEU A 71 8.69 10.28 0.67
N PRO A 72 9.13 9.45 1.63
CA PRO A 72 10.16 9.81 2.60
C PRO A 72 11.54 9.59 1.98
N HIS A 73 11.98 10.54 1.14
CA HIS A 73 13.17 10.37 0.30
C HIS A 73 14.44 9.97 1.07
N LYS A 74 14.65 10.54 2.26
CA LYS A 74 15.81 10.25 3.11
C LYS A 74 15.85 8.76 3.49
N PHE A 75 14.73 8.23 4.00
CA PHE A 75 14.56 6.81 4.28
C PHE A 75 14.71 5.95 3.03
N LEU A 76 14.00 6.30 1.94
CA LEU A 76 14.03 5.52 0.70
C LEU A 76 15.43 5.42 0.10
N LYS A 77 16.21 6.50 0.14
CA LYS A 77 17.61 6.50 -0.32
C LYS A 77 18.48 5.58 0.53
N LYS A 78 18.28 5.58 1.85
CA LYS A 78 18.99 4.68 2.78
C LYS A 78 18.71 3.21 2.46
N VAL A 79 17.43 2.83 2.34
CA VAL A 79 17.06 1.43 2.13
C VAL A 79 17.30 0.94 0.71
N ALA A 80 17.22 1.81 -0.29
CA ALA A 80 17.57 1.48 -1.67
C ALA A 80 19.08 1.24 -1.82
N ALA A 81 19.92 2.05 -1.17
CA ALA A 81 21.37 1.85 -1.18
C ALA A 81 21.78 0.49 -0.60
N ALA A 82 21.09 0.02 0.46
CA ALA A 82 21.29 -1.30 1.03
C ALA A 82 20.96 -2.46 0.05
N GLN A 83 20.16 -2.18 -0.99
CA GLN A 83 19.83 -3.10 -2.08
C GLN A 83 20.69 -2.85 -3.35
N ASN A 84 21.76 -2.06 -3.26
CA ASN A 84 22.57 -1.62 -4.39
C ASN A 84 21.80 -0.81 -5.46
N ILE A 85 20.73 -0.13 -5.05
CA ILE A 85 19.92 0.73 -5.91
C ILE A 85 20.29 2.19 -5.63
N THR A 86 20.70 2.92 -6.68
CA THR A 86 20.97 4.36 -6.56
C THR A 86 19.71 5.14 -6.93
N LEU A 87 19.12 5.85 -5.96
CA LEU A 87 17.96 6.69 -6.21
C LEU A 87 18.35 8.09 -6.70
N PRO A 88 17.71 8.60 -7.78
CA PRO A 88 17.74 10.00 -8.18
C PRO A 88 17.17 10.96 -7.10
N ALA A 89 17.23 12.25 -7.39
CA ALA A 89 16.62 13.29 -6.56
C ALA A 89 15.08 13.12 -6.45
N PRO A 90 14.44 13.68 -5.40
CA PRO A 90 12.97 13.74 -5.33
C PRO A 90 12.35 14.31 -6.62
N GLY A 91 11.28 13.68 -7.12
CA GLY A 91 10.63 14.06 -8.39
C GLY A 91 11.22 13.39 -9.64
N GLU A 92 12.40 12.78 -9.53
CA GLU A 92 13.07 12.04 -10.61
C GLU A 92 12.89 10.52 -10.50
N TYR A 93 12.14 10.06 -9.50
CA TYR A 93 11.77 8.66 -9.33
C TYR A 93 10.39 8.51 -8.68
N GLY A 94 9.77 7.36 -8.89
CA GLY A 94 8.55 6.91 -8.24
C GLY A 94 8.76 5.60 -7.53
N VAL A 95 7.88 5.33 -6.56
CA VAL A 95 7.87 4.09 -5.78
C VAL A 95 6.53 3.41 -5.94
N GLY A 96 6.56 2.13 -6.29
CA GLY A 96 5.40 1.25 -6.21
C GLY A 96 5.46 0.44 -4.94
N MET A 97 4.51 0.63 -4.03
CA MET A 97 4.27 -0.28 -2.91
C MET A 97 3.25 -1.31 -3.37
N MET A 98 3.61 -2.60 -3.28
CA MET A 98 2.77 -3.65 -3.85
C MET A 98 2.80 -4.96 -3.07
N TYR A 99 1.69 -5.66 -3.19
CA TYR A 99 1.50 -7.03 -2.80
C TYR A 99 1.89 -7.93 -3.96
N ALA A 100 2.48 -9.08 -3.65
CA ALA A 100 2.84 -10.11 -4.61
C ALA A 100 2.69 -11.50 -4.01
N SER A 101 2.86 -12.51 -4.86
CA SER A 101 2.70 -13.89 -4.43
C SER A 101 3.76 -14.27 -3.40
N PRO A 102 3.39 -15.03 -2.35
CA PRO A 102 4.35 -15.74 -1.50
C PRO A 102 5.18 -16.76 -2.32
N ASP A 103 4.63 -17.28 -3.42
CA ASP A 103 5.37 -18.11 -4.37
C ASP A 103 6.37 -17.26 -5.16
N THR A 104 7.66 -17.62 -5.04
CA THR A 104 8.75 -16.86 -5.63
C THR A 104 8.73 -16.90 -7.16
N ASN A 105 8.29 -18.01 -7.78
CA ASN A 105 8.28 -18.12 -9.25
C ASN A 105 7.21 -17.20 -9.88
N ALA A 106 6.01 -17.17 -9.29
CA ALA A 106 4.94 -16.26 -9.68
C ALA A 106 5.40 -14.79 -9.49
N ARG A 107 5.99 -14.48 -8.34
CA ARG A 107 6.51 -13.14 -8.04
C ARG A 107 7.56 -12.68 -9.03
N GLU A 108 8.57 -13.50 -9.33
CA GLU A 108 9.62 -13.17 -10.30
C GLU A 108 9.08 -13.03 -11.73
N SER A 109 8.07 -13.83 -12.09
CA SER A 109 7.39 -13.69 -13.39
C SER A 109 6.63 -12.36 -13.47
N GLY A 110 5.94 -11.97 -12.39
CA GLY A 110 5.29 -10.67 -12.26
C GLY A 110 6.29 -9.50 -12.37
N ARG A 111 7.45 -9.58 -11.69
CA ARG A 111 8.53 -8.57 -11.77
C ARG A 111 8.99 -8.34 -13.21
N ARG A 112 9.26 -9.40 -13.97
CA ARG A 112 9.70 -9.31 -15.38
C ARG A 112 8.67 -8.65 -16.29
N ILE A 113 7.39 -8.99 -16.12
CA ILE A 113 6.31 -8.36 -16.90
C ILE A 113 6.18 -6.89 -16.50
N PHE A 114 6.28 -6.57 -15.21
CA PHE A 114 6.23 -5.20 -14.73
C PHE A 114 7.37 -4.35 -15.31
N GLU A 115 8.59 -4.86 -15.32
CA GLU A 115 9.76 -4.21 -15.94
C GLU A 115 9.55 -3.96 -17.43
N LYS A 116 9.01 -4.95 -18.16
CA LYS A 116 8.65 -4.79 -19.57
C LYS A 116 7.63 -3.67 -19.78
N ILE A 117 6.56 -3.64 -18.98
CA ILE A 117 5.52 -2.60 -19.04
C ILE A 117 6.14 -1.22 -18.76
N ALA A 118 6.98 -1.10 -17.74
CA ALA A 118 7.64 0.16 -17.40
C ALA A 118 8.52 0.67 -18.56
N ALA A 119 9.30 -0.22 -19.17
CA ALA A 119 10.15 0.09 -20.32
C ALA A 119 9.32 0.55 -21.55
N GLU A 120 8.20 -0.13 -21.84
CA GLU A 120 7.29 0.24 -22.92
C GLU A 120 6.62 1.61 -22.68
N GLU A 121 6.40 1.99 -21.42
CA GLU A 121 5.92 3.31 -21.02
C GLU A 121 7.05 4.38 -20.92
N GLY A 122 8.27 4.02 -21.34
CA GLY A 122 9.44 4.90 -21.39
C GLY A 122 10.04 5.22 -20.01
N GLN A 123 9.79 4.38 -19.01
CA GLN A 123 10.35 4.49 -17.66
C GLN A 123 11.34 3.36 -17.40
N GLN A 124 12.26 3.55 -16.44
CA GLN A 124 13.27 2.55 -16.12
C GLN A 124 13.04 2.02 -14.70
N VAL A 125 12.93 0.70 -14.54
CA VAL A 125 12.98 0.08 -13.20
C VAL A 125 14.43 0.11 -12.72
N LEU A 126 14.66 0.72 -11.57
CA LEU A 126 15.97 0.80 -10.91
C LEU A 126 16.26 -0.45 -10.08
N GLY A 127 15.21 -1.08 -9.56
CA GLY A 127 15.31 -2.32 -8.81
C GLY A 127 14.11 -2.53 -7.88
N TRP A 128 14.17 -3.67 -7.19
CA TRP A 128 13.14 -4.16 -6.29
C TRP A 128 13.68 -4.21 -4.87
N ARG A 129 12.81 -4.01 -3.90
CA ARG A 129 13.11 -4.13 -2.48
C ARG A 129 12.01 -4.94 -1.81
N ASP A 130 12.40 -5.99 -1.11
CA ASP A 130 11.49 -6.70 -0.23
C ASP A 130 11.27 -5.85 1.04
N VAL A 131 10.02 -5.61 1.41
CA VAL A 131 9.67 -4.75 2.55
C VAL A 131 9.65 -5.62 3.81
N PRO A 132 10.42 -5.27 4.87
CA PRO A 132 10.37 -6.00 6.12
C PRO A 132 8.98 -5.90 6.76
N THR A 133 8.45 -7.04 7.20
CA THR A 133 7.17 -7.12 7.92
C THR A 133 7.30 -7.97 9.18
N ASP A 134 6.49 -7.67 10.20
CA ASP A 134 6.32 -8.51 11.39
C ASP A 134 4.86 -8.99 11.49
N HIS A 135 4.65 -10.24 11.12
CA HIS A 135 3.35 -10.89 11.15
C HIS A 135 2.99 -11.54 12.50
N SER A 136 3.81 -11.38 13.55
CA SER A 136 3.62 -12.09 14.83
C SER A 136 2.26 -11.80 15.47
N SER A 137 1.76 -10.56 15.40
CA SER A 137 0.50 -10.13 16.01
C SER A 137 -0.75 -10.48 15.20
N LEU A 138 -0.61 -10.93 13.95
CA LEU A 138 -1.75 -11.20 13.06
C LEU A 138 -2.55 -12.44 13.47
N GLY A 139 -3.88 -12.38 13.31
CA GLY A 139 -4.77 -13.53 13.37
C GLY A 139 -4.55 -14.51 12.22
N ASN A 140 -5.03 -15.75 12.36
CA ASN A 140 -4.76 -16.80 11.37
C ASN A 140 -5.38 -16.46 10.01
N THR A 141 -6.54 -15.81 10.00
CA THR A 141 -7.21 -15.41 8.76
C THR A 141 -6.37 -14.42 7.95
N ALA A 142 -5.79 -13.41 8.62
CA ALA A 142 -4.88 -12.46 7.98
C ALA A 142 -3.61 -13.15 7.47
N LYS A 143 -3.01 -14.04 8.28
CA LYS A 143 -1.81 -14.82 7.94
C LYS A 143 -2.01 -15.73 6.72
N MET A 144 -3.14 -16.43 6.64
CA MET A 144 -3.43 -17.35 5.52
C MET A 144 -3.55 -16.64 4.16
N SER A 145 -3.90 -15.36 4.17
CA SER A 145 -4.06 -14.53 2.97
C SER A 145 -2.98 -13.47 2.80
N GLU A 146 -1.94 -13.52 3.65
CA GLU A 146 -0.85 -12.54 3.69
C GLU A 146 -0.08 -12.53 2.35
N PRO A 147 -0.03 -11.39 1.64
CA PRO A 147 0.78 -11.27 0.45
C PRO A 147 2.25 -11.00 0.82
N PHE A 148 3.13 -11.21 -0.14
CA PHE A 148 4.50 -10.73 -0.04
C PHE A 148 4.57 -9.22 -0.29
N MET A 149 5.11 -8.46 0.68
CA MET A 149 5.25 -7.01 0.57
C MET A 149 6.55 -6.64 -0.15
N GLN A 150 6.44 -5.86 -1.22
CA GLN A 150 7.62 -5.39 -1.95
C GLN A 150 7.43 -3.97 -2.49
N GLN A 151 8.56 -3.32 -2.74
CA GLN A 151 8.68 -2.03 -3.38
C GLN A 151 9.40 -2.16 -4.73
N VAL A 152 8.98 -1.36 -5.70
CA VAL A 152 9.72 -1.13 -6.95
C VAL A 152 10.10 0.33 -7.07
N PHE A 153 11.34 0.59 -7.45
CA PHE A 153 11.83 1.94 -7.72
C PHE A 153 11.87 2.17 -9.23
N ILE A 154 11.22 3.24 -9.69
CA ILE A 154 11.11 3.56 -11.12
C ILE A 154 11.71 4.94 -11.35
N GLN A 155 12.75 5.03 -12.15
CA GLN A 155 13.31 6.30 -12.61
C GLN A 155 12.40 6.94 -13.65
N ARG A 156 12.23 8.25 -13.51
CA ARG A 156 11.52 9.10 -14.45
C ARG A 156 12.26 9.15 -15.80
N GLY A 157 11.54 8.88 -16.87
CA GLY A 157 12.05 9.02 -18.24
C GLY A 157 12.31 10.48 -18.61
N SER A 158 13.39 10.73 -19.36
CA SER A 158 13.85 12.09 -19.72
C SER A 158 12.91 12.86 -20.66
N GLY A 159 11.97 12.19 -21.32
CA GLY A 159 11.00 12.82 -22.24
C GLY A 159 9.76 13.43 -21.58
N LEU A 160 9.68 13.45 -20.24
CA LEU A 160 8.50 13.90 -19.50
C LEU A 160 8.58 15.37 -19.11
N VAL A 161 7.63 16.15 -19.62
CA VAL A 161 7.58 17.61 -19.50
C VAL A 161 7.37 18.15 -18.09
N ASP A 162 6.65 17.41 -17.24
CA ASP A 162 6.32 17.83 -15.87
C ASP A 162 6.01 16.63 -14.96
N ASP A 163 5.89 16.90 -13.66
CA ASP A 163 5.61 15.86 -12.65
C ASP A 163 4.28 15.14 -12.89
N LEU A 164 3.27 15.84 -13.42
CA LEU A 164 1.97 15.23 -13.70
C LEU A 164 2.05 14.27 -14.89
N ALA A 165 2.93 14.51 -15.86
CA ALA A 165 3.24 13.58 -16.93
C ALA A 165 3.85 12.29 -16.36
N PHE A 166 4.72 12.40 -15.36
CA PHE A 166 5.27 11.24 -14.67
C PHE A 166 4.21 10.48 -13.87
N GLU A 167 3.40 11.16 -13.05
CA GLU A 167 2.28 10.52 -12.33
C GLU A 167 1.30 9.81 -13.28
N ARG A 168 1.01 10.39 -14.45
CA ARG A 168 0.17 9.74 -15.47
C ARG A 168 0.81 8.47 -16.02
N LYS A 169 2.13 8.45 -16.27
CA LYS A 169 2.83 7.25 -16.70
C LYS A 169 2.82 6.17 -15.63
N LEU A 170 3.08 6.53 -14.37
CA LEU A 170 2.96 5.63 -13.22
C LEU A 170 1.54 5.06 -13.09
N TYR A 171 0.50 5.86 -13.30
CA TYR A 171 -0.88 5.38 -13.34
C TYR A 171 -1.13 4.38 -14.47
N VAL A 172 -0.65 4.65 -15.69
CA VAL A 172 -0.77 3.72 -16.82
C VAL A 172 -0.05 2.40 -16.52
N ILE A 173 1.18 2.47 -16.00
CA ILE A 173 1.95 1.28 -15.59
C ILE A 173 1.15 0.48 -14.55
N ARG A 174 0.58 1.12 -13.52
CA ARG A 174 -0.27 0.47 -12.50
C ARG A 174 -1.45 -0.26 -13.14
N LYS A 175 -2.15 0.38 -14.08
CA LYS A 175 -3.31 -0.21 -14.76
C LYS A 175 -2.92 -1.37 -15.68
N ARG A 176 -1.82 -1.23 -16.41
CA ARG A 176 -1.29 -2.28 -17.29
C ARG A 176 -0.80 -3.47 -16.48
N ALA A 177 -0.05 -3.26 -15.41
CA ALA A 177 0.40 -4.32 -14.51
C ALA A 177 -0.78 -5.12 -13.94
N HIS A 178 -1.85 -4.45 -13.52
CA HIS A 178 -3.07 -5.15 -13.09
C HIS A 178 -3.66 -6.03 -14.20
N THR A 179 -3.79 -5.50 -15.42
CA THR A 179 -4.36 -6.26 -16.55
C THR A 179 -3.47 -7.41 -17.00
N GLU A 180 -2.16 -7.19 -17.11
CA GLU A 180 -1.23 -8.12 -17.75
C GLU A 180 -0.63 -9.15 -16.78
N ILE A 181 -0.70 -8.91 -15.47
CA ILE A 181 -0.14 -9.80 -14.44
C ILE A 181 -1.25 -10.38 -13.55
N ARG A 182 -2.10 -9.52 -12.97
CA ARG A 182 -3.13 -9.96 -12.01
C ARG A 182 -4.30 -10.64 -12.72
N VAL A 183 -4.86 -10.01 -13.75
CA VAL A 183 -6.03 -10.58 -14.47
C VAL A 183 -5.66 -11.88 -15.20
N THR A 184 -4.45 -11.94 -15.76
CA THR A 184 -3.89 -13.15 -16.43
C THR A 184 -3.39 -14.21 -15.44
N GLN A 185 -3.46 -13.95 -14.13
CA GLN A 185 -3.04 -14.87 -13.06
C GLN A 185 -1.56 -15.27 -13.10
N VAL A 186 -0.68 -14.44 -13.69
CA VAL A 186 0.78 -14.64 -13.60
C VAL A 186 1.24 -14.47 -12.16
N ASP A 187 0.75 -13.42 -11.50
CA ASP A 187 0.81 -13.26 -10.06
C ASP A 187 -0.59 -12.85 -9.58
N SER A 188 -1.31 -13.83 -9.04
CA SER A 188 -2.68 -13.66 -8.55
C SER A 188 -2.77 -12.83 -7.27
N TYR A 189 -1.66 -12.46 -6.65
CA TYR A 189 -1.60 -11.57 -5.50
C TYR A 189 -1.26 -10.14 -5.90
N LEU A 190 -0.79 -9.90 -7.13
CA LEU A 190 -0.35 -8.58 -7.56
C LEU A 190 -1.44 -7.52 -7.30
N TYR A 191 -1.11 -6.57 -6.44
CA TYR A 191 -1.91 -5.40 -6.15
C TYR A 191 -0.98 -4.25 -5.75
N LEU A 192 -1.10 -3.11 -6.43
CA LEU A 192 -0.34 -1.92 -6.08
C LEU A 192 -1.17 -1.05 -5.13
N SER A 193 -0.75 -0.94 -3.87
CA SER A 193 -1.36 -0.02 -2.90
C SER A 193 -1.13 1.43 -3.33
N SER A 194 0.07 1.73 -3.81
CA SER A 194 0.44 3.01 -4.42
C SER A 194 1.48 2.83 -5.50
N LEU A 195 1.46 3.68 -6.53
CA LEU A 195 2.56 3.85 -7.48
C LEU A 195 2.64 5.32 -7.88
N SER A 196 3.56 6.06 -7.27
CA SER A 196 3.64 7.53 -7.38
C SER A 196 5.05 8.04 -7.13
N GLY A 197 5.37 9.22 -7.66
CA GLY A 197 6.55 10.02 -7.32
C GLY A 197 6.31 10.99 -6.16
N ARG A 198 5.13 10.97 -5.54
CA ARG A 198 4.72 11.91 -4.48
C ARG A 198 4.29 11.25 -3.19
N THR A 199 3.58 10.14 -3.26
CA THR A 199 2.97 9.50 -2.09
C THR A 199 3.21 8.00 -2.05
N ILE A 200 3.18 7.42 -0.84
CA ILE A 200 3.24 5.98 -0.60
C ILE A 200 2.18 5.57 0.41
N VAL A 201 1.66 4.35 0.26
CA VAL A 201 0.61 3.79 1.12
C VAL A 201 1.05 2.48 1.75
N TYR A 202 1.09 2.47 3.08
CA TYR A 202 1.27 1.29 3.92
C TYR A 202 -0.08 0.89 4.49
N LYS A 203 -0.57 -0.28 4.11
CA LYS A 203 -1.89 -0.75 4.54
C LYS A 203 -1.95 -2.27 4.48
N GLY A 204 -2.95 -2.83 5.14
CA GLY A 204 -3.18 -4.26 5.07
C GLY A 204 -4.45 -4.67 5.81
N MET A 205 -4.66 -5.97 5.89
CA MET A 205 -5.71 -6.58 6.71
C MET A 205 -5.28 -6.56 8.19
N LEU A 206 -5.18 -5.34 8.72
CA LEU A 206 -4.58 -5.00 10.00
C LEU A 206 -5.61 -4.28 10.87
N MET A 207 -5.53 -4.51 12.18
CA MET A 207 -6.11 -3.62 13.17
C MET A 207 -5.34 -2.29 13.21
N THR A 208 -5.94 -1.27 13.83
CA THR A 208 -5.35 0.06 13.92
C THR A 208 -3.95 0.06 14.55
N MET A 209 -3.78 -0.69 15.64
CA MET A 209 -2.52 -0.86 16.36
C MET A 209 -1.46 -1.65 15.59
N GLN A 210 -1.89 -2.56 14.72
CA GLN A 210 -1.00 -3.46 14.00
C GLN A 210 -0.26 -2.78 12.85
N VAL A 211 -0.64 -1.58 12.40
CA VAL A 211 0.02 -0.94 11.25
C VAL A 211 1.49 -0.62 11.52
N GLY A 212 1.80 -0.03 12.68
CA GLY A 212 3.19 0.25 13.09
C GLY A 212 3.97 -1.02 13.46
N GLU A 213 3.29 -1.99 14.07
CA GLU A 213 3.89 -3.29 14.40
C GLU A 213 4.27 -4.09 13.15
N TYR A 214 3.33 -4.20 12.21
CA TYR A 214 3.49 -4.98 10.99
C TYR A 214 4.50 -4.36 10.03
N TYR A 215 4.55 -3.04 9.93
CA TYR A 215 5.54 -2.31 9.15
C TYR A 215 6.53 -1.59 10.08
N PRO A 216 7.52 -2.29 10.66
CA PRO A 216 8.42 -1.71 11.65
C PRO A 216 9.23 -0.52 11.11
N GLU A 217 9.40 -0.43 9.79
CA GLU A 217 10.07 0.71 9.15
C GLU A 217 9.33 2.04 9.29
N LEU A 218 8.03 2.03 9.61
CA LEU A 218 7.27 3.26 9.90
C LEU A 218 7.80 4.01 11.12
N HIS A 219 8.57 3.35 11.98
CA HIS A 219 9.23 3.92 13.17
C HIS A 219 10.68 4.36 12.91
N ASP A 220 11.16 4.30 11.65
CA ASP A 220 12.49 4.78 11.31
C ASP A 220 12.54 6.32 11.34
N PRO A 221 13.50 6.95 12.02
CA PRO A 221 13.54 8.41 12.15
C PRO A 221 13.76 9.15 10.81
N ASP A 222 14.20 8.48 9.76
CA ASP A 222 14.30 9.05 8.41
C ASP A 222 12.98 8.99 7.62
N MET A 223 11.95 8.31 8.17
CA MET A 223 10.60 8.23 7.64
C MET A 223 9.86 9.55 7.88
N GLU A 224 10.25 10.59 7.15
CA GLU A 224 9.76 11.96 7.33
C GLU A 224 8.67 12.30 6.31
N SER A 225 7.59 12.95 6.77
CA SER A 225 6.51 13.45 5.90
C SER A 225 5.94 14.76 6.45
N ALA A 226 5.34 15.59 5.60
CA ALA A 226 4.56 16.76 6.03
C ALA A 226 3.05 16.48 6.05
N LEU A 227 2.62 15.29 5.62
CA LEU A 227 1.24 14.81 5.59
C LEU A 227 1.20 13.34 6.03
N ALA A 228 0.29 13.01 6.93
CA ALA A 228 -0.11 11.63 7.17
C ALA A 228 -1.64 11.56 7.14
N LEU A 229 -2.19 10.65 6.33
CA LEU A 229 -3.62 10.34 6.29
C LEU A 229 -3.78 8.88 6.68
N VAL A 230 -4.63 8.61 7.66
CA VAL A 230 -4.88 7.27 8.17
C VAL A 230 -6.34 6.88 8.00
N HIS A 231 -6.56 5.58 7.86
CA HIS A 231 -7.88 5.01 7.74
C HIS A 231 -7.99 3.71 8.52
N SER A 232 -9.08 3.56 9.27
CA SER A 232 -9.52 2.32 9.91
C SER A 232 -10.83 1.90 9.25
N ARG A 233 -10.83 0.70 8.65
CA ARG A 233 -11.99 0.17 7.95
C ARG A 233 -12.88 -0.61 8.92
N PHE A 234 -14.18 -0.43 8.78
CA PHE A 234 -15.20 -1.28 9.35
C PHE A 234 -15.97 -1.91 8.19
N SER A 235 -16.12 -3.22 8.18
CA SER A 235 -16.80 -3.98 7.14
C SER A 235 -17.86 -4.88 7.75
N THR A 236 -19.03 -4.93 7.14
CA THR A 236 -20.07 -5.90 7.49
C THR A 236 -19.89 -7.25 6.79
N ASN A 237 -18.88 -7.40 5.92
CA ASN A 237 -18.53 -8.70 5.36
C ASN A 237 -17.57 -9.48 6.27
N THR A 238 -17.79 -10.79 6.38
CA THR A 238 -16.94 -11.71 7.15
C THR A 238 -15.70 -12.20 6.38
N PHE A 239 -15.45 -11.63 5.19
CA PHE A 239 -14.35 -12.01 4.30
C PHE A 239 -13.40 -10.81 4.09
N PRO A 240 -12.60 -10.48 5.11
CA PRO A 240 -11.59 -9.45 5.02
C PRO A 240 -10.52 -9.79 3.96
N SER A 241 -9.97 -8.77 3.32
CA SER A 241 -8.94 -8.93 2.28
C SER A 241 -7.94 -7.78 2.35
N TRP A 242 -6.66 -8.10 2.13
CA TRP A 242 -5.55 -7.16 2.24
C TRP A 242 -5.69 -5.96 1.30
N GLU A 243 -6.17 -6.16 0.07
CA GLU A 243 -6.27 -5.11 -0.95
C GLU A 243 -7.43 -4.12 -0.73
N ARG A 244 -8.44 -4.53 0.05
CA ARG A 244 -9.63 -3.70 0.35
C ARG A 244 -9.40 -2.73 1.51
N SER A 245 -8.29 -2.88 2.21
CA SER A 245 -7.85 -1.88 3.19
C SER A 245 -7.65 -0.52 2.50
N HIS A 246 -7.88 0.55 3.25
CA HIS A 246 -7.65 1.93 2.83
C HIS A 246 -6.38 2.45 3.53
N PRO A 247 -5.74 3.54 3.06
CA PRO A 247 -6.12 4.43 1.93
C PRO A 247 -5.95 3.85 0.51
N TYR A 248 -6.45 4.55 -0.53
CA TYR A 248 -6.32 4.20 -1.96
C TYR A 248 -5.42 5.16 -2.75
#